data_AF-C0LUN1-F1
#
_entry.id   AF-C0LUN1-F1
#
_cell.length_a   1.000
_cell.length_b   1.000
_cell.length_c   1.000
_cell.angle_alpha   90.00
_cell.angle_beta   90.00
_cell.angle_gamma   90.00
#
_symmetry.space_group_name_H-M   'P 1'
#
loop_
_entity.id
_entity.type
_entity.pdbx_description
1 polymer ?
#
loop_
_entity_poly.entity_id
_entity_poly.type
_entity_poly.pdbx_seq_one_letter_code
_entity_poly.pdbx_strand_id
1 'polypeptide(L)'
;LEIVDKKTPMLEAFHAADNVLRQGVQGISDLITSPGYVNLDFADVKTVMANQGSALMGIGSATGENRTVEATKKAISSPLLEVNISGAKQVLLNITGGPDLSLFEAQDASQIVADSAKDDVNIIFGTSINEELGDEVVVTVIATGIEEDPRQEPSRRNVAKNRTTDQDNQGGGYRPAYADSDANENRQAKSDDPFGNWDLRREPSKRQAPSGDDMSNAK
;
A
#
# COMPACT_ATOMS: atom_id res chain seq x y z
N LEU A 1 14.77 -2.66 4.60
CA LEU A 1 15.71 -1.53 4.29
C LEU A 1 17.01 -2.03 3.62
N GLU A 2 16.90 -2.94 2.65
CA GLU A 2 18.08 -3.51 1.94
C GLU A 2 18.39 -2.84 0.59
N ILE A 3 17.58 -1.85 0.17
CA ILE A 3 17.73 -1.19 -1.14
C ILE A 3 18.84 -0.12 -1.12
N VAL A 4 19.28 0.30 0.07
CA VAL A 4 20.17 1.44 0.28
C VAL A 4 21.43 0.99 1.03
N ASP A 5 22.62 1.33 0.52
CA ASP A 5 23.90 0.98 1.15
C ASP A 5 24.07 1.70 2.50
N LYS A 6 24.79 1.11 3.44
CA LYS A 6 25.05 1.68 4.78
C LYS A 6 25.81 3.01 4.74
N LYS A 7 26.40 3.34 3.60
CA LYS A 7 27.11 4.60 3.35
C LYS A 7 26.26 5.66 2.66
N THR A 8 25.04 5.33 2.24
CA THR A 8 24.18 6.27 1.53
C THR A 8 23.77 7.44 2.44
N PRO A 9 23.93 8.69 2.00
CA PRO A 9 23.46 9.88 2.73
C PRO A 9 21.96 9.79 3.05
N MET A 10 21.54 10.35 4.20
CA MET A 10 20.11 10.32 4.59
C MET A 10 19.18 10.92 3.55
N LEU A 11 19.60 11.97 2.85
CA LEU A 11 18.79 12.61 1.80
C LEU A 11 18.51 11.64 0.64
N GLU A 12 19.52 10.88 0.21
CA GLU A 12 19.38 9.88 -0.84
C GLU A 12 18.48 8.71 -0.40
N ALA A 13 18.56 8.31 0.88
CA ALA A 13 17.66 7.29 1.42
C ALA A 13 16.19 7.73 1.42
N PHE A 14 15.91 9.01 1.73
CA PHE A 14 14.55 9.56 1.61
C PHE A 14 14.08 9.64 0.16
N HIS A 15 14.94 10.08 -0.75
CA HIS A 15 14.62 10.06 -2.17
C HIS A 15 14.29 8.65 -2.68
N ALA A 16 15.00 7.62 -2.20
CA ALA A 16 14.69 6.24 -2.53
C ALA A 16 13.31 5.81 -1.98
N ALA A 17 12.97 6.20 -0.75
CA ALA A 17 11.64 5.93 -0.19
C ALA A 17 10.52 6.65 -0.97
N ASP A 18 10.71 7.93 -1.29
CA ASP A 18 9.76 8.70 -2.10
C ASP A 18 9.58 8.08 -3.49
N ASN A 19 10.66 7.52 -4.06
CA ASN A 19 10.62 6.82 -5.33
C ASN A 19 9.72 5.57 -5.28
N VAL A 20 9.84 4.77 -4.22
CA VAL A 20 9.00 3.59 -4.01
C VAL A 20 7.53 3.99 -3.84
N LEU A 21 7.26 5.02 -3.04
CA LEU A 21 5.89 5.54 -2.86
C LEU A 21 5.29 6.05 -4.18
N ARG A 22 6.09 6.78 -4.97
CA ARG A 22 5.69 7.26 -6.30
C ARG A 22 5.35 6.09 -7.22
N GLN A 23 6.21 5.08 -7.30
CA GLN A 23 5.99 3.90 -8.13
C GLN A 23 4.75 3.12 -7.68
N GLY A 24 4.47 3.05 -6.38
CA GLY A 24 3.28 2.38 -5.89
C GLY A 24 1.97 3.07 -6.25
N VAL A 25 1.91 4.40 -6.11
CA VAL A 25 0.76 5.19 -6.53
C VAL A 25 0.60 5.15 -8.06
N GLN A 26 1.71 5.28 -8.79
CA GLN A 26 1.72 5.22 -10.24
C GLN A 26 1.23 3.87 -10.76
N GLY A 27 1.72 2.75 -10.21
CA GLY A 27 1.32 1.41 -10.65
C GLY A 27 -0.18 1.15 -10.55
N ILE A 28 -0.87 1.72 -9.56
CA ILE A 28 -2.33 1.60 -9.42
C ILE A 28 -3.05 2.64 -10.27
N SER A 29 -2.54 3.88 -10.30
CA SER A 29 -3.14 4.98 -11.06
C SER A 29 -3.12 4.70 -12.56
N ASP A 30 -2.02 4.12 -13.08
CA ASP A 30 -1.84 3.84 -14.49
C ASP A 30 -2.84 2.78 -14.96
N LEU A 31 -3.18 1.81 -14.13
CA LEU A 31 -4.22 0.81 -14.41
C LEU A 31 -5.63 1.39 -14.58
N ILE A 32 -5.90 2.54 -13.96
CA ILE A 32 -7.22 3.19 -13.98
C ILE A 32 -7.27 4.26 -15.08
N THR A 33 -6.16 4.96 -15.30
CA THR A 33 -6.13 6.20 -16.09
C THR A 33 -5.51 6.03 -17.48
N SER A 34 -4.61 5.06 -17.65
CA SER A 34 -3.89 4.83 -18.91
C SER A 34 -4.46 3.61 -19.63
N PRO A 35 -5.15 3.79 -20.77
CA PRO A 35 -5.71 2.67 -21.50
C PRO A 35 -4.58 1.76 -22.02
N GLY A 36 -4.57 0.50 -21.57
CA GLY A 36 -3.82 -0.57 -22.22
C GLY A 36 -4.72 -1.52 -23.02
N TYR A 37 -4.16 -2.64 -23.47
CA TYR A 37 -4.90 -3.68 -24.20
C TYR A 37 -5.86 -4.46 -23.28
N VAL A 38 -5.48 -4.65 -22.03
CA VAL A 38 -6.29 -5.23 -20.95
C VAL A 38 -6.38 -4.19 -19.85
N ASN A 39 -7.53 -3.51 -19.80
CA ASN A 39 -7.79 -2.46 -18.82
C ASN A 39 -8.48 -3.04 -17.59
N LEU A 40 -8.00 -2.68 -16.40
CA LEU A 40 -8.71 -2.95 -15.16
C LEU A 40 -9.63 -1.79 -14.85
N ASP A 41 -10.79 -2.08 -14.25
CA ASP A 41 -11.66 -1.02 -13.77
C ASP A 41 -11.40 -0.70 -12.28
N PHE A 42 -11.98 0.40 -11.81
CA PHE A 42 -11.83 0.79 -10.42
C PHE A 42 -12.49 -0.20 -9.44
N ALA A 43 -13.49 -0.98 -9.88
CA ALA A 43 -14.14 -1.97 -9.03
C ALA A 43 -13.22 -3.17 -8.79
N ASP A 44 -12.46 -3.60 -9.78
CA ASP A 44 -11.45 -4.66 -9.65
C ASP A 44 -10.35 -4.26 -8.66
N VAL A 45 -9.77 -3.07 -8.84
CA VAL A 45 -8.75 -2.53 -7.92
C VAL A 45 -9.31 -2.41 -6.50
N LYS A 46 -10.53 -1.89 -6.35
CA LYS A 46 -11.18 -1.79 -5.04
C LYS A 46 -11.40 -3.16 -4.40
N THR A 47 -11.76 -4.18 -5.16
CA THR A 47 -12.00 -5.54 -4.65
C THR A 47 -10.70 -6.17 -4.15
N VAL A 48 -9.58 -5.94 -4.84
CA VAL A 48 -8.27 -6.44 -4.42
C VAL A 48 -7.71 -5.66 -3.25
N MET A 49 -7.96 -4.36 -3.13
CA MET A 49 -7.30 -3.54 -2.12
C MET A 49 -8.13 -3.28 -0.86
N ALA A 50 -9.46 -3.28 -0.94
CA ALA A 50 -10.32 -2.93 0.18
C ALA A 50 -10.38 -4.05 1.23
N ASN A 51 -10.22 -3.68 2.50
CA ASN A 51 -10.36 -4.55 3.67
C ASN A 51 -9.46 -5.80 3.67
N GLN A 52 -8.35 -5.78 2.92
CA GLN A 52 -7.43 -6.93 2.84
C GLN A 52 -6.32 -6.94 3.90
N GLY A 53 -6.26 -5.92 4.75
CA GLY A 53 -5.21 -5.81 5.75
C GLY A 53 -3.86 -5.44 5.13
N SER A 54 -2.82 -6.21 5.46
CA SER A 54 -1.45 -5.95 5.00
C SER A 54 -1.30 -6.19 3.49
N ALA A 55 -0.53 -5.31 2.85
CA ALA A 55 -0.21 -5.36 1.44
C ALA A 55 1.30 -5.25 1.24
N LEU A 56 1.83 -6.00 0.28
CA LEU A 56 3.22 -5.96 -0.12
C LEU A 56 3.32 -5.62 -1.61
N MET A 57 4.38 -4.90 -1.97
CA MET A 57 4.60 -4.47 -3.34
C MET A 57 5.99 -4.88 -3.82
N GLY A 58 6.06 -5.41 -5.03
CA GLY A 58 7.30 -5.72 -5.72
C GLY A 58 7.32 -5.04 -7.08
N ILE A 59 8.45 -4.43 -7.43
CA ILE A 59 8.63 -3.74 -8.72
C ILE A 59 9.88 -4.31 -9.37
N GLY A 60 9.78 -4.61 -10.66
CA GLY A 60 10.89 -5.06 -11.48
C GLY A 60 10.82 -4.46 -12.88
N SER A 61 11.97 -4.17 -13.47
CA SER A 61 12.05 -3.77 -14.88
C SER A 61 13.14 -4.53 -15.62
N ALA A 62 12.93 -4.71 -16.92
CA ALA A 62 13.90 -5.34 -17.82
C ALA A 62 13.64 -4.93 -19.27
N THR A 63 14.60 -5.24 -20.13
CA THR A 63 14.61 -4.92 -21.57
C THR A 63 15.02 -6.16 -22.38
N GLY A 64 14.74 -6.15 -23.69
CA GLY A 64 15.09 -7.24 -24.61
C GLY A 64 14.05 -8.38 -24.69
N GLU A 65 14.43 -9.49 -25.31
CA GLU A 65 13.49 -10.55 -25.75
C GLU A 65 12.73 -11.24 -24.62
N ASN A 66 13.34 -11.39 -23.44
CA ASN A 66 12.71 -11.98 -22.25
C ASN A 66 12.40 -10.92 -21.17
N ARG A 67 12.23 -9.65 -21.58
CA ARG A 67 12.01 -8.52 -20.66
C ARG A 67 10.88 -8.77 -19.67
N THR A 68 9.74 -9.28 -20.13
CA THR A 68 8.57 -9.44 -19.26
C THR A 68 8.82 -10.51 -18.19
N VAL A 69 9.37 -11.67 -18.59
CA VAL A 69 9.74 -12.76 -17.67
C VAL A 69 10.77 -12.29 -16.63
N GLU A 70 11.81 -11.59 -17.05
CA GLU A 70 12.87 -11.11 -16.16
C GLU A 70 12.38 -9.98 -15.24
N ALA A 71 11.56 -9.07 -15.75
CA ALA A 71 10.92 -8.02 -14.94
C ALA A 71 10.01 -8.62 -13.87
N THR A 72 9.20 -9.62 -14.22
CA THR A 72 8.33 -10.33 -13.26
C THR A 72 9.15 -11.03 -12.18
N LYS A 73 10.22 -11.75 -12.54
CA LYS A 73 11.13 -12.39 -11.57
C LYS A 73 11.72 -11.38 -10.60
N LYS A 74 12.18 -10.23 -11.10
CA LYS A 74 12.70 -9.14 -10.26
C LYS A 74 11.63 -8.57 -9.34
N ALA A 75 10.40 -8.44 -9.81
CA ALA A 75 9.28 -7.94 -9.02
C ALA A 75 8.96 -8.89 -7.85
N ILE A 76 8.83 -10.19 -8.10
CA ILE A 76 8.52 -11.19 -7.05
C ILE A 76 9.66 -11.43 -6.08
N SER A 77 10.91 -11.17 -6.49
CA SER A 77 12.09 -11.27 -5.63
C SER A 77 12.53 -9.92 -5.07
N SER A 78 11.69 -8.89 -5.17
CA SER A 78 12.04 -7.54 -4.75
C SER A 78 12.18 -7.48 -3.22
N PRO A 79 13.21 -6.80 -2.68
CA PRO A 79 13.35 -6.60 -1.23
C PRO A 79 12.20 -5.81 -0.56
N LEU A 80 11.30 -5.25 -1.37
CA LEU A 80 10.07 -4.59 -0.92
C LEU A 80 8.96 -5.60 -0.54
N LEU A 81 9.10 -6.85 -0.97
CA LEU A 81 8.26 -7.98 -0.54
C LEU A 81 8.91 -8.62 0.69
N GLU A 82 8.62 -8.08 1.88
CA GLU A 82 9.22 -8.58 3.15
C GLU A 82 8.82 -10.03 3.46
N VAL A 83 7.67 -10.47 2.97
CA VAL A 83 7.20 -11.85 2.98
C VAL A 83 7.10 -12.30 1.52
N ASN A 84 7.60 -13.48 1.19
CA ASN A 84 7.35 -14.08 -0.12
C ASN A 84 5.85 -13.98 -0.45
N ILE A 85 5.50 -13.79 -1.72
CA ILE A 85 4.10 -13.70 -2.19
C ILE A 85 3.21 -14.89 -1.80
N SER A 86 3.80 -15.96 -1.27
CA SER A 86 3.12 -17.09 -0.66
C SER A 86 2.19 -16.66 0.48
N GLY A 87 0.94 -17.12 0.44
CA GLY A 87 -0.10 -16.75 1.42
C GLY A 87 -0.89 -15.49 1.09
N ALA A 88 -0.64 -14.83 -0.05
CA ALA A 88 -1.50 -13.76 -0.54
C ALA A 88 -2.82 -14.34 -1.09
N LYS A 89 -3.96 -13.75 -0.69
CA LYS A 89 -5.29 -14.14 -1.19
C LYS A 89 -5.60 -13.51 -2.54
N GLN A 90 -5.12 -12.29 -2.74
CA GLN A 90 -5.32 -11.56 -3.98
C GLN A 90 -4.02 -10.88 -4.41
N VAL A 91 -3.78 -10.91 -5.71
CA VAL A 91 -2.63 -10.26 -6.33
C VAL A 91 -3.11 -9.37 -7.47
N LEU A 92 -2.66 -8.13 -7.46
CA LEU A 92 -2.80 -7.20 -8.58
C LEU A 92 -1.46 -7.12 -9.31
N LEU A 93 -1.49 -7.44 -10.60
CA LEU A 93 -0.34 -7.43 -11.50
C LEU A 93 -0.53 -6.32 -12.54
N ASN A 94 0.32 -5.31 -12.52
CA ASN A 94 0.38 -4.30 -13.57
C ASN A 94 1.62 -4.52 -14.44
N ILE A 95 1.43 -4.51 -15.75
CA ILE A 95 2.50 -4.60 -16.74
C ILE A 95 2.46 -3.34 -17.58
N THR A 96 3.46 -2.48 -17.41
CA THR A 96 3.63 -1.28 -18.21
C THR A 96 4.74 -1.53 -19.23
N GLY A 97 4.45 -1.33 -20.51
CA GLY A 97 5.42 -1.53 -21.58
C GLY A 97 5.18 -0.57 -22.74
N GLY A 98 6.02 -0.67 -23.76
CA GLY A 98 5.84 0.04 -25.02
C GLY A 98 4.61 -0.46 -25.81
N PRO A 99 4.30 0.18 -26.96
CA PRO A 99 3.24 -0.26 -27.86
C PRO A 99 3.47 -1.66 -28.47
N ASP A 100 4.66 -2.21 -28.30
CA ASP A 100 5.06 -3.54 -28.74
C ASP A 100 4.74 -4.63 -27.69
N LEU A 101 4.20 -4.27 -26.52
CA LEU A 101 3.82 -5.22 -25.48
C LEU A 101 2.73 -6.17 -25.99
N SER A 102 3.05 -7.47 -26.00
CA SER A 102 2.16 -8.51 -26.50
C SER A 102 1.31 -9.14 -25.39
N LEU A 103 0.17 -9.71 -25.76
CA LEU A 103 -0.67 -10.49 -24.84
C LEU A 103 0.05 -11.74 -24.32
N PHE A 104 0.95 -12.32 -25.12
CA PHE A 104 1.73 -13.50 -24.73
C PHE A 104 2.69 -13.18 -23.58
N GLU A 105 3.39 -12.04 -23.65
CA GLU A 105 4.22 -11.55 -22.56
C GLU A 105 3.41 -11.33 -21.28
N ALA A 106 2.22 -10.75 -21.39
CA ALA A 106 1.35 -10.53 -20.23
C ALA A 106 0.89 -11.85 -19.59
N GLN A 107 0.60 -12.87 -20.40
CA GLN A 107 0.25 -14.21 -19.95
C GLN A 107 1.42 -14.87 -19.19
N ASP A 108 2.64 -14.78 -19.73
CA ASP A 108 3.84 -15.34 -19.10
C ASP A 108 4.10 -14.74 -17.71
N ALA A 109 3.97 -13.42 -17.57
CA ALA A 109 4.07 -12.74 -16.29
C ALA A 109 3.04 -13.26 -15.28
N SER A 110 1.78 -13.40 -15.70
CA SER A 110 0.70 -13.92 -14.84
C SER A 110 1.01 -15.35 -14.34
N GLN A 111 1.51 -16.22 -15.23
CA GLN A 111 1.85 -17.59 -14.87
C GLN A 111 2.99 -17.66 -13.84
N ILE A 112 4.05 -16.83 -14.01
CA ILE A 112 5.18 -16.78 -13.07
C ILE A 112 4.73 -16.36 -11.67
N VAL A 113 3.80 -15.39 -11.60
CA VAL A 113 3.23 -14.92 -10.33
C VAL A 113 2.39 -16.03 -9.68
N ALA A 114 1.54 -16.71 -10.46
CA ALA A 114 0.73 -17.83 -9.99
C ALA A 114 1.59 -18.96 -9.41
N ASP A 115 2.65 -19.36 -10.13
CA ASP A 115 3.56 -20.42 -9.71
C ASP A 115 4.30 -20.05 -8.40
N SER A 116 4.54 -18.75 -8.17
CA SER A 116 5.25 -18.25 -6.99
C SER A 116 4.35 -18.14 -5.75
N ALA A 117 3.05 -17.91 -5.94
CA ALA A 117 2.08 -17.79 -4.85
C ALA A 117 1.77 -19.13 -4.15
N LYS A 118 1.93 -20.27 -4.85
CA LYS A 118 1.72 -21.66 -4.36
C LYS A 118 0.31 -22.03 -3.89
N ASP A 119 -0.53 -21.05 -3.59
CA ASP A 119 -1.92 -21.19 -3.18
C ASP A 119 -2.88 -20.77 -4.32
N ASP A 120 -4.17 -21.09 -4.17
CA ASP A 120 -5.24 -20.62 -5.06
C ASP A 120 -5.47 -19.12 -4.83
N VAL A 121 -4.65 -18.30 -5.49
CA VAL A 121 -4.65 -16.84 -5.39
C VAL A 121 -5.48 -16.22 -6.52
N ASN A 122 -6.31 -15.24 -6.19
CA ASN A 122 -7.02 -14.47 -7.20
C ASN A 122 -6.07 -13.43 -7.83
N ILE A 123 -5.65 -13.67 -9.07
CA ILE A 123 -4.76 -12.75 -9.80
C ILE A 123 -5.59 -11.88 -10.74
N ILE A 124 -5.53 -10.58 -10.49
CA ILE A 124 -6.08 -9.55 -11.37
C ILE A 124 -4.90 -8.91 -12.10
N PHE A 125 -4.83 -9.07 -13.41
CA PHE A 125 -3.76 -8.46 -14.21
C PHE A 125 -4.30 -7.37 -15.12
N GLY A 126 -3.53 -6.30 -15.25
CA GLY A 126 -3.79 -5.21 -16.17
C GLY A 126 -2.52 -4.84 -16.92
N THR A 127 -2.73 -4.22 -18.08
CA THR A 127 -1.64 -3.73 -18.93
C THR A 127 -1.82 -2.23 -19.12
N SER A 128 -0.71 -1.50 -19.20
CA SER A 128 -0.68 -0.10 -19.55
C SER A 128 0.39 0.13 -20.62
N ILE A 129 0.11 1.04 -21.55
CA ILE A 129 1.05 1.38 -22.61
C ILE A 129 1.70 2.72 -22.27
N ASN A 130 3.02 2.74 -22.22
CA ASN A 130 3.81 3.96 -22.08
C ASN A 130 4.82 4.04 -23.23
N GLU A 131 4.61 4.98 -24.15
CA GLU A 131 5.48 5.20 -25.31
C GLU A 131 6.90 5.66 -24.93
N GLU A 132 7.07 6.24 -23.73
CA GLU A 132 8.38 6.71 -23.24
C GLU A 132 9.31 5.55 -22.85
N LEU A 133 8.78 4.34 -22.60
CA LEU A 133 9.56 3.19 -22.17
C LEU A 133 10.32 2.49 -23.31
N GLY A 134 9.91 2.68 -24.57
CA GLY A 134 10.52 2.00 -25.71
C GLY A 134 10.48 0.48 -25.56
N ASP A 135 11.65 -0.14 -25.37
CA ASP A 135 11.81 -1.60 -25.20
C ASP A 135 11.85 -2.05 -23.72
N GLU A 136 11.60 -1.14 -22.78
CA GLU A 136 11.53 -1.47 -21.35
C GLU A 136 10.12 -1.91 -20.95
N VAL A 137 10.06 -2.97 -20.15
CA VAL A 137 8.84 -3.41 -19.46
C VAL A 137 9.05 -3.29 -17.97
N VAL A 138 8.08 -2.65 -17.32
CA VAL A 138 7.99 -2.48 -15.87
C VAL A 138 6.83 -3.33 -15.37
N VAL A 139 7.13 -4.25 -14.46
CA VAL A 139 6.14 -5.11 -13.80
C VAL A 139 6.02 -4.69 -12.35
N THR A 140 4.78 -4.41 -11.93
CA THR A 140 4.44 -4.10 -10.54
C THR A 140 3.49 -5.17 -10.02
N VAL A 141 3.87 -5.81 -8.94
CA VAL A 141 3.09 -6.85 -8.26
C VAL A 141 2.66 -6.30 -6.90
N ILE A 142 1.36 -6.36 -6.61
CA ILE A 142 0.78 -5.95 -5.34
C ILE A 142 0.06 -7.16 -4.76
N ALA A 143 0.58 -7.69 -3.67
CA ALA A 143 0.00 -8.82 -2.95
C ALA A 143 -0.78 -8.31 -1.73
N THR A 144 -2.00 -8.78 -1.54
CA THR A 144 -2.90 -8.36 -0.46
C THR A 144 -3.54 -9.56 0.21
N GLY A 145 -4.03 -9.39 1.44
CA GLY A 145 -4.63 -10.48 2.19
C GLY A 145 -3.60 -11.49 2.68
N ILE A 146 -2.35 -11.04 2.86
CA ILE A 146 -1.27 -11.87 3.39
C ILE A 146 -1.54 -12.11 4.87
N GLU A 147 -1.73 -13.38 5.22
CA GLU A 147 -1.82 -13.78 6.62
C GLU A 147 -0.43 -13.68 7.25
N GLU A 148 -0.27 -12.78 8.23
CA GLU A 148 0.93 -12.75 9.06
C GLU A 148 1.01 -14.10 9.80
N ASP A 149 1.98 -14.96 9.48
CA ASP A 149 2.22 -16.16 10.28
C ASP A 149 2.55 -15.70 11.70
N PRO A 150 1.71 -16.01 12.72
CA PRO A 150 1.93 -15.56 14.09
C PRO A 150 3.22 -16.11 14.72
N ARG A 151 4.00 -16.93 13.99
CA ARG A 151 5.31 -17.44 14.39
C ARG A 151 6.49 -16.53 14.01
N GLN A 152 6.29 -15.47 13.23
CA GLN A 152 7.33 -14.47 12.99
C GLN A 152 7.14 -13.26 13.90
N GLU A 153 7.33 -13.43 15.21
CA GLU A 153 7.60 -12.27 16.05
C GLU A 153 8.93 -11.63 15.60
N PRO A 154 9.00 -10.31 15.37
CA PRO A 154 10.28 -9.64 15.20
C PRO A 154 11.05 -9.86 16.50
N SER A 155 12.19 -10.57 16.41
CA SER A 155 13.04 -10.90 17.54
C SER A 155 13.39 -9.62 18.31
N ARG A 156 12.59 -9.31 19.34
CA ARG A 156 12.88 -8.26 20.31
C ARG A 156 14.09 -8.76 21.05
N ARG A 157 15.27 -8.37 20.56
CA ARG A 157 16.56 -8.57 21.20
C ARG A 157 16.43 -8.05 22.62
N ASN A 158 16.21 -8.97 23.56
CA ASN A 158 16.17 -8.69 24.99
C ASN A 158 17.52 -8.09 25.35
N VAL A 159 17.57 -6.77 25.47
CA VAL A 159 18.69 -6.06 26.09
C VAL A 159 18.61 -6.44 27.56
N ALA A 160 19.28 -7.54 27.90
CA ALA A 160 19.40 -8.05 29.26
C ALA A 160 19.93 -6.91 30.15
N LYS A 161 19.02 -6.42 30.98
CA LYS A 161 19.27 -5.41 32.01
C LYS A 161 20.16 -6.08 33.04
N ASN A 162 21.47 -5.85 32.93
CA ASN A 162 22.44 -6.28 33.92
C ASN A 162 22.17 -5.47 35.21
N ARG A 163 21.38 -6.03 36.12
CA ARG A 163 21.20 -5.52 37.48
C ARG A 163 22.14 -6.31 38.39
N THR A 164 23.33 -5.76 38.57
CA THR A 164 24.19 -6.10 39.70
C THR A 164 23.50 -5.67 40.99
N THR A 165 23.41 -6.63 41.89
CA THR A 165 23.05 -6.55 43.29
C THR A 165 23.92 -5.53 44.01
N ASP A 166 23.29 -4.54 44.66
CA ASP A 166 23.90 -3.94 45.84
C ASP A 166 22.81 -3.64 46.87
N GLN A 167 23.00 -4.20 48.05
CA GLN A 167 22.20 -3.98 49.24
C GLN A 167 22.68 -2.66 49.85
N ASP A 168 21.79 -1.69 50.08
CA ASP A 168 21.71 -1.07 51.40
C ASP A 168 20.55 -0.08 51.60
N ASN A 169 20.01 -0.17 52.82
CA ASN A 169 19.49 0.91 53.67
C ASN A 169 18.07 1.51 53.47
N GLN A 170 17.19 1.03 54.35
CA GLN A 170 16.20 1.73 55.22
C GLN A 170 15.59 3.08 54.78
N GLY A 171 14.25 3.10 54.78
CA GLY A 171 13.48 4.19 55.40
C GLY A 171 12.43 4.88 54.51
N GLY A 172 11.20 4.97 55.02
CA GLY A 172 10.25 6.04 54.64
C GLY A 172 9.16 5.64 53.67
N GLY A 173 7.95 5.41 54.20
CA GLY A 173 6.76 5.13 53.41
C GLY A 173 6.20 6.36 52.70
N TYR A 174 5.55 6.11 51.56
CA TYR A 174 4.46 6.93 51.01
C TYR A 174 3.59 6.02 50.12
N ARG A 175 2.33 5.82 50.50
CA ARG A 175 1.28 5.26 49.63
C ARG A 175 0.56 6.42 48.95
N PRO A 176 0.44 6.49 47.61
CA PRO A 176 -0.65 7.21 47.01
C PRO A 176 -1.84 6.27 46.86
N ALA A 177 -2.96 6.68 47.45
CA ALA A 177 -4.28 6.15 47.16
C ALA A 177 -4.75 6.75 45.83
N TYR A 178 -5.12 5.91 44.86
CA TYR A 178 -6.07 6.31 43.84
C TYR A 178 -7.17 5.28 43.77
N ALA A 179 -8.36 5.80 44.04
CA ALA A 179 -9.63 5.14 44.06
C ALA A 179 -10.08 4.79 42.64
N ASP A 180 -10.77 3.66 42.58
CA ASP A 180 -11.66 3.23 41.52
C ASP A 180 -12.90 4.12 41.51
N SER A 181 -13.25 4.70 40.36
CA SER A 181 -14.63 5.04 39.99
C SER A 181 -14.71 5.60 38.57
N ASP A 182 -15.47 4.88 37.75
CA ASP A 182 -16.44 5.38 36.75
C ASP A 182 -16.25 4.87 35.32
N ALA A 183 -16.82 3.69 35.13
CA ALA A 183 -17.49 3.33 33.89
C ALA A 183 -18.75 4.20 33.73
N ASN A 184 -18.90 4.93 32.62
CA ASN A 184 -20.14 4.91 31.85
C ASN A 184 -19.97 5.42 30.41
N GLU A 185 -20.76 4.82 29.54
CA GLU A 185 -20.82 4.81 28.09
C GLU A 185 -21.19 6.16 27.46
N ASN A 186 -20.43 6.56 26.43
CA ASN A 186 -21.04 7.01 25.16
C ASN A 186 -19.96 7.10 24.05
N ARG A 187 -19.88 6.09 23.18
CA ARG A 187 -19.19 6.21 21.89
C ARG A 187 -20.12 5.72 20.79
N GLN A 188 -20.87 6.66 20.22
CA GLN A 188 -21.40 6.50 18.87
C GLN A 188 -20.22 6.26 17.93
N ALA A 189 -20.19 5.07 17.33
CA ALA A 189 -19.25 4.70 16.28
C ALA A 189 -19.48 5.62 15.08
N LYS A 190 -18.67 6.68 14.98
CA LYS A 190 -18.43 7.38 13.72
C LYS A 190 -17.59 6.42 12.88
N SER A 191 -18.15 5.96 11.76
CA SER A 191 -17.41 5.28 10.72
C SER A 191 -16.34 6.25 10.18
N ASP A 192 -15.10 6.09 10.64
CA ASP A 192 -13.93 6.70 10.01
C ASP A 192 -13.67 5.95 8.69
N ASP A 193 -14.47 6.27 7.66
CA ASP A 193 -14.12 5.95 6.28
C ASP A 193 -13.22 7.08 5.75
N PRO A 194 -11.90 6.84 5.58
CA PRO A 194 -10.94 7.86 5.13
C PRO A 194 -11.19 8.36 3.70
N PHE A 195 -12.11 7.75 2.95
CA PHE A 195 -12.41 8.13 1.56
C PHE A 195 -13.88 8.55 1.34
N GLY A 196 -14.69 8.63 2.38
CA GLY A 196 -16.14 8.87 2.29
C GLY A 196 -16.56 10.24 1.73
N ASN A 197 -15.62 11.18 1.54
CA ASN A 197 -15.92 12.55 1.13
C ASN A 197 -15.57 12.88 -0.34
N TRP A 198 -15.09 11.91 -1.13
CA TRP A 198 -14.66 12.13 -2.52
C TRP A 198 -15.80 11.94 -3.56
N ASP A 199 -17.05 11.79 -3.13
CA ASP A 199 -18.20 11.63 -4.04
C ASP A 199 -18.47 12.90 -4.87
N LEU A 200 -17.85 12.95 -6.06
CA LEU A 200 -17.95 14.00 -7.07
C LEU A 200 -19.33 14.09 -7.74
N ARG A 201 -20.32 13.29 -7.30
CA ARG A 201 -21.72 13.40 -7.76
C ARG A 201 -22.59 14.27 -6.86
N ARG A 202 -22.04 14.87 -5.80
CA ARG A 202 -22.77 15.85 -5.00
C ARG A 202 -22.80 17.20 -5.73
N GLU A 203 -23.96 17.53 -6.29
CA GLU A 203 -24.26 18.89 -6.73
C GLU A 203 -23.95 19.89 -5.61
N PRO A 204 -23.33 21.05 -5.91
CA PRO A 204 -23.18 22.10 -4.91
C PRO A 204 -24.57 22.62 -4.53
N SER A 205 -24.90 22.48 -3.25
CA SER A 205 -26.12 23.04 -2.65
C SER A 205 -26.29 24.51 -3.05
N LYS A 206 -27.43 24.82 -3.68
CA LYS A 206 -27.85 26.17 -4.02
C LYS A 206 -27.68 27.08 -2.79
N ARG A 207 -26.79 28.08 -2.91
CA ARG A 207 -26.75 29.21 -1.98
C ARG A 207 -28.12 29.87 -1.98
N GLN A 208 -28.79 29.88 -0.83
CA GLN A 208 -29.98 30.70 -0.60
C GLN A 208 -29.60 32.16 -0.85
N ALA A 209 -30.29 32.78 -1.80
CA ALA A 209 -30.24 34.22 -1.99
C ALA A 209 -30.85 34.90 -0.76
N PRO A 210 -30.24 35.99 -0.23
CA PRO A 210 -30.89 36.76 0.81
C PRO A 210 -32.16 37.41 0.24
N SER A 211 -33.30 37.03 0.81
CA SER A 211 -34.60 37.66 0.61
C SER A 211 -34.49 39.15 0.93
N GLY A 212 -34.77 39.98 -0.08
CA GLY A 212 -34.96 41.40 0.11
C GLY A 212 -36.28 41.64 0.83
N ASP A 213 -36.19 42.25 2.01
CA ASP A 213 -37.24 43.02 2.65
C ASP A 213 -36.59 43.81 3.79
N ASP A 214 -36.10 45.01 3.46
CA ASP A 214 -36.09 46.16 4.39
C ASP A 214 -35.64 47.43 3.64
N MET A 215 -36.56 48.00 2.86
CA MET A 215 -36.54 49.43 2.54
C MET A 215 -37.90 50.02 2.86
N SER A 216 -38.19 50.15 4.16
CA SER A 216 -39.15 51.11 4.66
C SER A 216 -38.64 51.76 5.94
N ASN A 217 -37.82 52.79 5.79
CA ASN A 217 -38.06 53.98 6.59
C ASN A 217 -37.61 55.24 5.84
N ALA A 218 -38.62 56.00 5.43
CA ALA A 218 -38.50 57.35 4.92
C ALA A 218 -38.62 58.33 6.09
N LYS A 219 -37.58 59.13 6.31
CA LYS A 219 -37.64 60.60 6.46
C LYS A 219 -36.28 61.16 6.84
#